data_AF-A0A381RIE9-F1
#
_entry.id   AF-A0A381RIE9-F1
#
_cell.length_a   1.000
_cell.length_b   1.000
_cell.length_c   1.000
_cell.angle_alpha   90.00
_cell.angle_beta   90.00
_cell.angle_gamma   90.00
#
_symmetry.space_group_name_H-M   'P 1'
#
loop_
_entity.id
_entity.type
_entity.pdbx_description
1 polymer ?
#
loop_
_entity_poly.entity_id
_entity_poly.type
_entity_poly.pdbx_seq_one_letter_code
_entity_poly.pdbx_strand_id
1 'polypeptide(L)'
;MVNGNEIDNNFQDRLRQAESAEREMQRLQPLAAEAPQLRLQKVKAKKEEERRQAKEDSLSKARNSAQAAADKQRRVPELLGHAARGVIELYTLLKEIDSSRRQAMESLSVADRVDYDIELEEGEEHERSLDRDTRGLAYALAARHGDTRVKQMLEDLDPEFTMLRGCNLDEPLYRDVANFVVRHAVPQEAPAQALMSTSAEPASAPDSQPVPPFPDHSRPANSPDGANEPSV
;
A
#
# COMPACT_ATOMS: atom_id res chain seq x y z
N MET A 1 -52.71 98.09 23.94
CA MET A 1 -52.29 97.95 22.53
C MET A 1 -51.05 97.08 22.55
N VAL A 2 -51.21 95.79 22.25
CA VAL A 2 -50.11 94.81 22.25
C VAL A 2 -49.33 94.96 20.94
N ASN A 3 -48.01 95.03 21.04
CA ASN A 3 -47.07 95.30 19.96
C ASN A 3 -47.22 94.31 18.79
N GLY A 4 -47.93 94.72 17.73
CA GLY A 4 -47.99 93.98 16.47
C GLY A 4 -46.61 93.82 15.81
N ASN A 5 -45.65 94.71 16.11
CA ASN A 5 -44.31 94.71 15.49
C ASN A 5 -43.32 93.69 16.11
N GLU A 6 -43.49 93.25 17.37
CA GLU A 6 -42.60 92.26 18.00
C GLU A 6 -42.91 90.82 17.56
N ILE A 7 -44.19 90.52 17.32
CA ILE A 7 -44.63 89.21 16.82
C ILE A 7 -44.21 89.04 15.35
N ASP A 8 -44.28 90.12 14.56
CA ASP A 8 -43.91 90.12 13.14
C ASP A 8 -42.39 90.02 12.94
N ASN A 9 -41.58 90.70 13.76
CA ASN A 9 -40.12 90.57 13.75
C ASN A 9 -39.65 89.16 14.16
N ASN A 10 -40.27 88.55 15.18
CA ASN A 10 -39.96 87.18 15.62
C ASN A 10 -40.36 86.14 14.54
N PHE A 11 -41.44 86.40 13.80
CA PHE A 11 -41.81 85.60 12.63
C PHE A 11 -40.82 85.74 11.49
N GLN A 12 -40.35 86.96 11.19
CA GLN A 12 -39.33 87.20 10.16
C GLN A 12 -37.97 86.60 10.53
N ASP A 13 -37.56 86.63 11.79
CA ASP A 13 -36.33 85.99 12.26
C ASP A 13 -36.41 84.47 12.19
N ARG A 14 -37.56 83.88 12.55
CA ARG A 14 -37.82 82.44 12.33
C ARG A 14 -37.84 82.07 10.85
N LEU A 15 -38.38 82.94 9.99
CA LEU A 15 -38.38 82.73 8.54
C LEU A 15 -36.94 82.72 7.99
N ARG A 16 -36.10 83.68 8.40
CA ARG A 16 -34.67 83.72 8.05
C ARG A 16 -33.91 82.51 8.58
N GLN A 17 -34.21 82.06 9.81
CA GLN A 17 -33.63 80.84 10.35
C GLN A 17 -34.03 79.61 9.53
N ALA A 18 -35.31 79.49 9.15
CA ALA A 18 -35.81 78.41 8.31
C ALA A 18 -35.17 78.43 6.91
N GLU A 19 -35.05 79.60 6.28
CA GLU A 19 -34.35 79.76 4.98
C GLU A 19 -32.86 79.43 5.08
N SER A 20 -32.20 79.81 6.18
CA SER A 20 -30.79 79.48 6.40
C SER A 20 -30.60 77.97 6.62
N ALA A 21 -31.50 77.34 7.38
CA ALA A 21 -31.50 75.91 7.59
C ALA A 21 -31.85 75.12 6.31
N GLU A 22 -32.70 75.66 5.45
CA GLU A 22 -33.00 75.05 4.15
C GLU A 22 -31.80 75.12 3.20
N ARG A 23 -31.11 76.26 3.14
CA ARG A 23 -29.85 76.39 2.37
C ARG A 23 -28.76 75.46 2.91
N GLU A 24 -28.66 75.32 4.23
CA GLU A 24 -27.73 74.37 4.85
C GLU A 24 -28.14 72.92 4.58
N MET A 25 -29.43 72.57 4.65
CA MET A 25 -29.93 71.26 4.26
C MET A 25 -29.63 70.93 2.80
N GLN A 26 -29.92 71.84 1.87
CA GLN A 26 -29.64 71.65 0.45
C GLN A 26 -28.13 71.46 0.20
N ARG A 27 -27.28 72.14 0.98
CA ARG A 27 -25.82 71.99 0.91
C ARG A 27 -25.35 70.63 1.48
N LEU A 28 -25.99 70.13 2.53
CA LEU A 28 -25.63 68.87 3.19
C LEU A 28 -26.26 67.63 2.55
N GLN A 29 -27.37 67.78 1.84
CA GLN A 29 -28.10 66.72 1.14
C GLN A 29 -27.21 65.84 0.23
N PRO A 30 -26.34 66.39 -0.64
CA PRO A 30 -25.44 65.56 -1.45
C PRO A 30 -24.44 64.77 -0.58
N LEU A 31 -23.91 65.39 0.48
CA LEU A 31 -22.96 64.76 1.40
C LEU A 31 -23.60 63.62 2.20
N ALA A 32 -24.85 63.82 2.63
CA ALA A 32 -25.64 62.84 3.35
C ALA A 32 -26.04 61.65 2.48
N ALA A 33 -26.24 61.86 1.17
CA ALA A 33 -26.51 60.79 0.20
C ALA A 33 -25.27 59.95 -0.13
N GLU A 34 -24.09 60.55 -0.15
CA GLU A 34 -22.83 59.89 -0.51
C GLU A 34 -22.18 59.12 0.66
N ALA A 35 -22.26 59.65 1.88
CA ALA A 35 -21.70 59.04 3.08
C ALA A 35 -22.05 57.55 3.31
N PRO A 36 -23.32 57.09 3.17
CA PRO A 36 -23.66 55.67 3.33
C PRO A 36 -23.06 54.78 2.23
N GLN A 37 -22.94 55.29 0.99
CA GLN A 37 -22.30 54.54 -0.10
C GLN A 37 -20.81 54.37 0.15
N LEU A 38 -20.12 55.41 0.61
CA LEU A 38 -18.71 55.36 0.99
C LEU A 38 -18.46 54.39 2.16
N ARG A 39 -19.36 54.34 3.15
CA ARG A 39 -19.29 53.35 4.24
C ARG A 39 -19.43 51.92 3.70
N LEU A 40 -20.38 51.67 2.82
CA LEU A 40 -20.57 50.35 2.19
C LEU A 40 -19.35 49.94 1.37
N GLN A 41 -18.78 50.86 0.57
CA GLN A 41 -17.56 50.61 -0.18
C GLN A 41 -16.38 50.28 0.74
N LYS A 42 -16.21 51.03 1.84
CA LYS A 42 -15.16 50.78 2.83
C LYS A 42 -15.32 49.41 3.51
N VAL A 43 -16.55 49.00 3.84
CA VAL A 43 -16.82 47.68 4.43
C VAL A 43 -16.52 46.56 3.43
N LYS A 44 -16.93 46.73 2.15
CA LYS A 44 -16.61 45.76 1.09
C LYS A 44 -15.10 45.61 0.90
N ALA A 45 -14.37 46.73 0.81
CA ALA A 45 -12.92 46.73 0.67
C ALA A 45 -12.21 46.04 1.85
N LYS A 46 -12.65 46.31 3.09
CA LYS A 46 -12.11 45.62 4.28
C LYS A 46 -12.36 44.11 4.24
N LYS A 47 -13.58 43.69 3.91
CA LYS A 47 -13.93 42.26 3.84
C LYS A 47 -13.14 41.53 2.75
N GLU A 48 -12.90 42.19 1.62
CA GLU A 48 -12.09 41.63 0.55
C GLU A 48 -10.61 41.49 0.94
N GLU A 49 -10.07 42.48 1.65
CA GLU A 49 -8.71 42.43 2.19
C GLU A 49 -8.55 41.32 3.24
N GLU A 50 -9.50 41.19 4.18
CA GLU A 50 -9.51 40.09 5.15
C GLU A 50 -9.57 38.71 4.47
N ARG A 51 -10.40 38.58 3.42
CA ARG A 51 -10.47 37.35 2.61
C ARG A 51 -9.15 37.07 1.91
N ARG A 52 -8.49 38.10 1.36
CA ARG A 52 -7.20 37.98 0.70
C ARG A 52 -6.12 37.52 1.67
N GLN A 53 -6.04 38.13 2.84
CA GLN A 53 -5.11 37.75 3.91
C GLN A 53 -5.34 36.30 4.36
N ALA A 54 -6.58 35.92 4.66
CA ALA A 54 -6.90 34.53 5.06
C ALA A 54 -6.55 33.51 3.96
N LYS A 55 -6.72 33.87 2.68
CA LYS A 55 -6.31 33.04 1.55
C LYS A 55 -4.79 32.94 1.44
N GLU A 56 -4.06 34.03 1.62
CA GLU A 56 -2.59 34.04 1.60
C GLU A 56 -2.02 33.22 2.77
N ASP A 57 -2.60 33.33 3.96
CA ASP A 57 -2.22 32.55 5.15
C ASP A 57 -2.49 31.05 4.98
N SER A 58 -3.63 30.67 4.42
CA SER A 58 -3.92 29.27 4.14
C SER A 58 -3.00 28.68 3.07
N LEU A 59 -2.71 29.46 2.02
CA LEU A 59 -1.77 29.06 0.97
C LEU A 59 -0.33 28.93 1.48
N SER A 60 0.11 29.82 2.36
CA SER A 60 1.45 29.73 2.96
C SER A 60 1.59 28.49 3.84
N LYS A 61 0.58 28.19 4.67
CA LYS A 61 0.52 26.94 5.45
C LYS A 61 0.52 25.69 4.55
N ALA A 62 -0.28 25.69 3.49
CA ALA A 62 -0.30 24.58 2.54
C ALA A 62 1.05 24.38 1.85
N ARG A 63 1.72 25.46 1.43
CA ARG A 63 3.08 25.40 0.86
C ARG A 63 4.09 24.83 1.84
N ASN A 64 4.07 25.28 3.10
CA ASN A 64 4.99 24.79 4.12
C ASN A 64 4.78 23.30 4.39
N SER A 65 3.52 22.85 4.50
CA SER A 65 3.20 21.42 4.68
C SER A 65 3.59 20.59 3.47
N ALA A 66 3.38 21.10 2.25
CA ALA A 66 3.79 20.43 1.02
C ALA A 66 5.31 20.30 0.93
N GLN A 67 6.05 21.36 1.29
CA GLN A 67 7.51 21.34 1.32
C GLN A 67 8.03 20.35 2.37
N ALA A 68 7.45 20.34 3.57
CA ALA A 68 7.81 19.39 4.61
C ALA A 68 7.54 17.93 4.21
N ALA A 69 6.46 17.68 3.45
CA ALA A 69 6.20 16.37 2.88
C ALA A 69 7.24 16.00 1.81
N ALA A 70 7.59 16.92 0.91
CA ALA A 70 8.62 16.72 -0.11
C ALA A 70 10.00 16.42 0.52
N ASP A 71 10.36 17.12 1.59
CA ASP A 71 11.61 16.88 2.30
C ASP A 71 11.64 15.50 2.97
N LYS A 72 10.50 15.04 3.51
CA LYS A 72 10.37 13.66 4.03
C LYS A 72 10.43 12.61 2.91
N GLN A 73 9.81 12.89 1.77
CA GLN A 73 9.86 11.99 0.60
C GLN A 73 11.29 11.76 0.11
N ARG A 74 12.16 12.77 0.20
CA ARG A 74 13.59 12.62 -0.14
C ARG A 74 14.32 11.57 0.71
N ARG A 75 13.83 11.28 1.92
CA ARG A 75 14.41 10.24 2.81
C ARG A 75 13.94 8.82 2.50
N VAL A 76 12.83 8.68 1.75
CA VAL A 76 12.23 7.37 1.47
C VAL A 76 13.17 6.44 0.69
N PRO A 77 13.86 6.88 -0.38
CA PRO A 77 14.77 6.00 -1.13
C PRO A 77 15.90 5.43 -0.27
N GLU A 78 16.46 6.24 0.63
CA GLU A 78 17.52 5.80 1.53
C GLU A 78 16.99 4.73 2.50
N LEU A 79 15.87 4.98 3.18
CA LEU A 79 15.27 4.02 4.11
C LEU A 79 14.86 2.72 3.40
N LEU A 80 14.29 2.84 2.20
CA LEU A 80 13.96 1.68 1.37
C LEU A 80 15.21 0.89 0.99
N GLY A 81 16.32 1.57 0.66
CA GLY A 81 17.60 0.93 0.39
C GLY A 81 18.15 0.15 1.59
N HIS A 82 18.02 0.69 2.81
CA HIS A 82 18.42 -0.04 4.02
C HIS A 82 17.53 -1.26 4.28
N ALA A 83 16.21 -1.09 4.17
CA ALA A 83 15.26 -2.20 4.32
C ALA A 83 15.51 -3.30 3.28
N ALA A 84 15.72 -2.92 2.02
CA ALA A 84 16.00 -3.87 0.94
C ALA A 84 17.30 -4.65 1.18
N ARG A 85 18.38 -4.00 1.62
CA ARG A 85 19.63 -4.68 1.98
C ARG A 85 19.42 -5.70 3.11
N GLY A 86 18.73 -5.33 4.18
CA GLY A 86 18.42 -6.26 5.27
C GLY A 86 17.57 -7.45 4.83
N VAL A 87 16.60 -7.23 3.94
CA VAL A 87 15.78 -8.30 3.36
C VAL A 87 16.61 -9.22 2.46
N ILE A 88 17.55 -8.67 1.68
CA ILE A 88 18.48 -9.46 0.86
C ILE A 88 19.39 -10.30 1.74
N GLU A 89 19.95 -9.75 2.81
CA GLU A 89 20.79 -10.48 3.76
C GLU A 89 20.02 -11.64 4.42
N LEU A 90 18.77 -11.38 4.85
CA LEU A 90 17.89 -12.42 5.38
C LEU A 90 17.59 -13.50 4.34
N TYR A 91 17.34 -13.10 3.09
CA TYR A 91 17.12 -14.03 1.98
C TYR A 91 18.33 -14.94 1.75
N THR A 92 19.54 -14.37 1.69
CA THR A 92 20.76 -15.14 1.47
C THR A 92 21.01 -16.12 2.61
N LEU A 93 20.83 -15.67 3.86
CA LEU A 93 21.02 -16.53 5.02
C LEU A 93 20.03 -17.69 5.05
N LEU A 94 18.75 -17.43 4.80
CA LEU A 94 17.73 -18.50 4.76
C LEU A 94 17.99 -19.50 3.63
N LYS A 95 18.50 -19.04 2.49
CA LYS A 95 18.91 -19.91 1.39
C LYS A 95 20.12 -20.77 1.74
N GLU A 96 21.10 -20.21 2.46
CA GLU A 96 22.27 -20.96 2.95
C GLU A 96 21.84 -22.03 3.97
N ILE A 97 20.92 -21.69 4.89
CA ILE A 97 20.33 -22.65 5.83
C ILE A 97 19.63 -23.79 5.10
N ASP A 98 18.77 -23.48 4.11
CA ASP A 98 18.10 -24.50 3.31
C ASP A 98 19.10 -25.38 2.55
N SER A 99 20.13 -24.78 1.95
CA SER A 99 21.17 -25.53 1.24
C SER A 99 21.94 -26.48 2.18
N SER A 100 22.26 -26.02 3.38
CA SER A 100 22.94 -26.83 4.40
C SER A 100 22.06 -27.99 4.86
N ARG A 101 20.76 -27.74 5.03
CA ARG A 101 19.78 -28.78 5.37
C ARG A 101 19.63 -29.82 4.26
N ARG A 102 19.64 -29.42 2.99
CA ARG A 102 19.64 -30.37 1.85
C ARG A 102 20.91 -31.20 1.80
N GLN A 103 22.08 -30.60 2.03
CA GLN A 103 23.35 -31.33 2.10
C GLN A 103 23.36 -32.35 3.25
N ALA A 104 22.75 -31.99 4.39
CA ALA A 104 22.55 -32.94 5.49
C ALA A 104 21.65 -34.11 5.06
N MET A 105 20.52 -33.85 4.40
CA MET A 105 19.65 -34.91 3.86
C MET A 105 20.38 -35.80 2.85
N GLU A 106 21.18 -35.21 1.96
CA GLU A 106 21.97 -35.98 0.99
C GLU A 106 22.98 -36.88 1.68
N SER A 107 23.69 -36.36 2.70
CA SER A 107 24.64 -37.14 3.49
C SER A 107 23.96 -38.27 4.26
N LEU A 108 22.79 -38.00 4.84
CA LEU A 108 21.97 -39.01 5.52
C LEU A 108 21.42 -40.06 4.55
N SER A 109 21.13 -39.69 3.30
CA SER A 109 20.71 -40.65 2.27
C SER A 109 21.84 -41.62 1.89
N VAL A 110 23.10 -41.19 1.96
CA VAL A 110 24.25 -42.08 1.79
C VAL A 110 24.35 -43.05 2.97
N ALA A 111 24.18 -42.56 4.20
CA ALA A 111 24.17 -43.41 5.39
C ALA A 111 23.04 -44.45 5.34
N ASP A 112 21.81 -44.04 5.00
CA ASP A 112 20.65 -44.92 4.86
C ASP A 112 20.85 -46.01 3.79
N ARG A 113 21.52 -45.69 2.68
CA ARG A 113 21.89 -46.68 1.66
C ARG A 113 22.89 -47.71 2.17
N VAL A 114 23.89 -47.26 2.92
CA VAL A 114 24.87 -48.17 3.54
C VAL A 114 24.16 -49.10 4.53
N ASP A 115 23.26 -48.57 5.35
CA ASP A 115 22.45 -49.36 6.28
C ASP A 115 21.57 -50.37 5.53
N TYR A 116 20.95 -49.95 4.42
CA TYR A 116 20.16 -50.84 3.55
C TYR A 116 21.00 -51.99 2.97
N ASP A 117 22.19 -51.68 2.44
CA ASP A 117 23.07 -52.69 1.84
C ASP A 117 23.53 -53.71 2.90
N ILE A 118 23.87 -53.24 4.11
CA ILE A 118 24.22 -54.11 5.24
C ILE A 118 23.02 -54.98 5.66
N GLU A 119 21.84 -54.40 5.89
CA GLU A 119 20.64 -55.16 6.27
C GLU A 119 20.26 -56.19 5.20
N LEU A 120 20.48 -55.87 3.92
CA LEU A 120 20.22 -56.77 2.81
C LEU A 120 21.22 -57.93 2.79
N GLU A 121 22.52 -57.65 2.89
CA GLU A 121 23.56 -58.69 2.93
C GLU A 121 23.35 -59.64 4.11
N GLU A 122 23.17 -59.10 5.32
CA GLU A 122 22.95 -59.88 6.54
C GLU A 122 21.64 -60.69 6.47
N GLY A 123 20.57 -60.10 5.95
CA GLY A 123 19.29 -60.78 5.79
C GLY A 123 19.34 -61.90 4.75
N GLU A 124 20.05 -61.71 3.63
CA GLU A 124 20.23 -62.77 2.65
C GLU A 124 21.09 -63.91 3.20
N GLU A 125 22.16 -63.61 3.93
CA GLU A 125 22.96 -64.62 4.62
C GLU A 125 22.12 -65.41 5.63
N HIS A 126 21.25 -64.73 6.38
CA HIS A 126 20.36 -65.37 7.34
C HIS A 126 19.36 -66.31 6.66
N GLU A 127 18.66 -65.87 5.61
CA GLU A 127 17.70 -66.72 4.89
C GLU A 127 18.38 -67.90 4.19
N ARG A 128 19.57 -67.69 3.59
CA ARG A 128 20.38 -68.77 3.02
C ARG A 128 20.79 -69.79 4.09
N SER A 129 21.15 -69.35 5.30
CA SER A 129 21.50 -70.25 6.40
C SER A 129 20.34 -71.14 6.87
N LEU A 130 19.11 -70.74 6.55
CA LEU A 130 17.87 -71.47 6.84
C LEU A 130 17.32 -72.25 5.62
N ASP A 131 18.08 -72.33 4.52
CA ASP A 131 17.65 -72.90 3.23
C ASP A 131 16.34 -72.28 2.69
N ARG A 132 16.11 -70.98 2.96
CA ARG A 132 14.95 -70.22 2.50
C ARG A 132 15.27 -69.37 1.28
N ASP A 133 14.23 -68.99 0.55
CA ASP A 133 14.34 -68.14 -0.64
C ASP A 133 14.53 -66.67 -0.23
N THR A 134 15.55 -66.00 -0.79
CA THR A 134 15.85 -64.59 -0.54
C THR A 134 15.01 -63.64 -1.41
N ARG A 135 14.28 -64.19 -2.40
CA ARG A 135 13.48 -63.39 -3.34
C ARG A 135 12.41 -62.59 -2.61
N GLY A 136 12.55 -61.27 -2.68
CA GLY A 136 11.60 -60.31 -2.10
C GLY A 136 12.10 -59.62 -0.83
N LEU A 137 13.23 -60.05 -0.25
CA LEU A 137 13.83 -59.39 0.91
C LEU A 137 14.18 -57.92 0.62
N ALA A 138 14.79 -57.66 -0.54
CA ALA A 138 15.10 -56.31 -1.01
C ALA A 138 13.87 -55.39 -1.08
N TYR A 139 12.70 -55.93 -1.47
CA TYR A 139 11.44 -55.18 -1.53
C TYR A 139 10.89 -54.91 -0.13
N ALA A 140 10.99 -55.89 0.78
CA ALA A 140 10.58 -55.73 2.17
C ALA A 140 11.43 -54.66 2.90
N LEU A 141 12.74 -54.65 2.65
CA LEU A 141 13.65 -53.65 3.20
C LEU A 141 13.47 -52.26 2.58
N ALA A 142 13.21 -52.17 1.28
CA ALA A 142 13.01 -50.88 0.60
C ALA A 142 11.86 -50.04 1.18
N ALA A 143 10.88 -50.66 1.84
CA ALA A 143 9.79 -49.95 2.53
C ALA A 143 10.25 -49.23 3.82
N ARG A 144 11.39 -49.64 4.40
CA ARG A 144 11.94 -49.09 5.65
C ARG A 144 13.03 -48.03 5.41
N HIS A 145 13.58 -47.99 4.20
CA HIS A 145 14.67 -47.09 3.78
C HIS A 145 14.17 -46.05 2.76
N GLY A 146 15.00 -45.06 2.46
CA GLY A 146 14.71 -43.95 1.54
C GLY A 146 14.30 -42.65 2.25
N ASP A 147 13.61 -41.77 1.52
CA ASP A 147 13.36 -40.38 1.94
C ASP A 147 12.66 -40.26 3.31
N THR A 148 11.76 -41.19 3.64
CA THR A 148 11.06 -41.21 4.92
C THR A 148 12.01 -41.48 6.08
N ARG A 149 12.96 -42.40 5.90
CA ARG A 149 13.98 -42.73 6.88
C ARG A 149 14.99 -41.60 7.04
N VAL A 150 15.43 -41.01 5.94
CA VAL A 150 16.29 -39.83 5.93
C VAL A 150 15.65 -38.65 6.68
N LYS A 151 14.35 -38.40 6.46
CA LYS A 151 13.59 -37.36 7.18
C LYS A 151 13.52 -37.65 8.69
N GLN A 152 13.33 -38.91 9.10
CA GLN A 152 13.37 -39.31 10.50
C GLN A 152 14.76 -39.08 11.12
N MET A 153 15.82 -39.51 10.45
CA MET A 153 17.20 -39.30 10.92
C MET A 153 17.54 -37.82 11.06
N LEU A 154 17.03 -36.97 10.16
CA LEU A 154 17.22 -35.53 10.26
C LEU A 154 16.44 -34.91 11.44
N GLU A 155 15.23 -35.40 11.72
CA GLU A 155 14.44 -34.99 12.88
C GLU A 155 15.10 -35.42 14.19
N ASP A 156 15.74 -36.59 14.22
CA ASP A 156 16.51 -37.07 15.38
C ASP A 156 17.74 -36.19 15.67
N LEU A 157 18.38 -35.63 14.63
CA LEU A 157 19.53 -34.73 14.77
C LEU A 157 19.14 -33.31 15.18
N ASP A 158 18.05 -32.76 14.63
CA ASP A 158 17.57 -31.41 14.93
C ASP A 158 16.03 -31.38 15.04
N PRO A 159 15.49 -31.71 16.23
CA PRO A 159 14.05 -31.86 16.43
C PRO A 159 13.32 -30.52 16.36
N GLU A 160 12.14 -30.51 15.75
CA GLU A 160 11.29 -29.32 15.57
C GLU A 160 11.98 -28.21 14.75
N PHE A 161 12.77 -28.59 13.74
CA PHE A 161 13.42 -27.59 12.89
C PHE A 161 12.40 -26.72 12.17
N THR A 162 12.55 -25.41 12.32
CA THR A 162 11.80 -24.41 11.56
C THR A 162 12.74 -23.31 11.10
N MET A 163 12.54 -22.81 9.87
CA MET A 163 13.38 -21.75 9.28
C MET A 163 13.42 -20.47 10.12
N LEU A 164 12.39 -20.23 10.93
CA LEU A 164 12.22 -19.04 11.76
C LEU A 164 12.26 -19.39 13.27
N ARG A 165 12.94 -20.49 13.64
CA ARG A 165 13.05 -20.91 15.04
C ARG A 165 13.63 -19.78 15.89
N GLY A 166 12.91 -19.39 16.95
CA GLY A 166 13.32 -18.32 17.87
C GLY A 166 13.03 -16.90 17.39
N CYS A 167 12.41 -16.70 16.23
CA CYS A 167 11.95 -15.39 15.78
C CYS A 167 10.66 -14.99 16.51
N ASN A 168 10.59 -13.75 17.01
CA ASN A 168 9.33 -13.17 17.48
C ASN A 168 8.49 -12.73 16.27
N LEU A 169 7.37 -13.42 16.05
CA LEU A 169 6.42 -13.16 14.95
C LEU A 169 5.09 -12.57 15.44
N ASP A 170 5.08 -11.98 16.65
CA ASP A 170 3.90 -11.34 17.25
C ASP A 170 3.51 -10.06 16.49
N GLU A 171 4.50 -9.35 15.96
CA GLU A 171 4.30 -8.13 15.18
C GLU A 171 3.95 -8.48 13.72
N PRO A 172 2.82 -7.98 13.17
CA PRO A 172 2.36 -8.34 11.83
C PRO A 172 3.38 -8.00 10.73
N LEU A 173 4.08 -6.86 10.85
CA LEU A 173 5.05 -6.45 9.84
C LEU A 173 6.28 -7.37 9.82
N TYR A 174 6.75 -7.83 10.99
CA TYR A 174 7.86 -8.78 11.07
C TYR A 174 7.45 -10.13 10.49
N ARG A 175 6.24 -10.57 10.81
CA ARG A 175 5.67 -11.79 10.26
C ARG A 175 5.55 -11.73 8.74
N ASP A 176 5.08 -10.62 8.19
CA ASP A 176 4.89 -10.47 6.74
C ASP A 176 6.22 -10.43 5.98
N VAL A 177 7.24 -9.74 6.53
CA VAL A 177 8.60 -9.74 5.96
C VAL A 177 9.21 -11.14 6.03
N ALA A 178 9.14 -11.81 7.18
CA ALA A 178 9.69 -13.16 7.33
C ALA A 178 9.01 -14.16 6.37
N ASN A 179 7.68 -14.13 6.27
CA ASN A 179 6.92 -14.97 5.36
C ASN A 179 7.24 -14.68 3.88
N PHE A 180 7.37 -13.40 3.53
CA PHE A 180 7.78 -12.99 2.19
C PHE A 180 9.14 -13.61 1.86
N VAL A 181 10.14 -13.44 2.72
CA VAL A 181 11.49 -13.95 2.45
C VAL A 181 11.54 -15.47 2.40
N VAL A 182 10.92 -16.17 3.36
CA VAL A 182 10.91 -17.64 3.39
C VAL A 182 10.30 -18.23 2.12
N ARG A 183 9.18 -17.66 1.65
CA ARG A 183 8.52 -18.12 0.41
C ARG A 183 9.40 -17.99 -0.84
N HIS A 184 10.29 -17.01 -0.85
CA HIS A 184 11.19 -16.76 -1.98
C HIS A 184 12.54 -17.48 -1.84
N ALA A 185 13.02 -17.69 -0.61
CA ALA A 185 14.31 -18.30 -0.32
C ALA A 185 14.28 -19.82 -0.40
N VAL A 186 13.18 -20.44 0.01
CA VAL A 186 13.03 -21.90 0.07
C VAL A 186 12.16 -22.36 -1.10
N PRO A 187 12.71 -23.10 -2.08
CA PRO A 187 11.92 -23.76 -3.09
C PRO A 187 10.86 -24.63 -2.42
N GLN A 188 9.58 -24.36 -2.70
CA GLN A 188 8.52 -25.29 -2.35
C GLN A 188 8.85 -26.63 -3.00
N GLU A 189 9.01 -27.70 -2.21
CA GLU A 189 9.10 -29.05 -2.77
C GLU A 189 7.90 -29.22 -3.70
N ALA A 190 8.16 -29.37 -5.00
CA ALA A 190 7.11 -29.62 -5.97
C ALA A 190 6.37 -30.88 -5.49
N PRO A 191 5.02 -30.87 -5.45
CA PRO A 191 4.30 -32.09 -5.12
C PRO A 191 4.77 -33.19 -6.07
N ALA A 192 5.11 -34.36 -5.52
CA ALA A 192 5.67 -35.52 -6.22
C ALA A 192 4.86 -36.03 -7.44
N GLN A 193 3.76 -35.37 -7.79
CA GLN A 193 2.90 -35.62 -8.94
C GLN A 193 3.49 -35.11 -10.27
N ALA A 194 4.50 -34.23 -10.25
CA ALA A 194 5.08 -33.69 -11.49
C ALA A 194 6.07 -34.64 -12.22
N LEU A 195 6.53 -35.72 -11.58
CA LEU A 195 7.49 -36.68 -12.16
C LEU A 195 6.82 -37.92 -12.77
N MET A 196 5.50 -38.06 -12.68
CA MET A 196 4.73 -39.16 -13.29
C MET A 196 4.17 -38.82 -14.68
N SER A 197 4.50 -37.66 -15.25
CA SER A 197 3.94 -37.17 -16.52
C SER A 197 4.99 -36.80 -17.56
N THR A 198 6.04 -37.61 -17.71
CA THR A 198 6.92 -37.51 -18.90
C THR A 198 7.35 -38.89 -19.37
N SER A 199 6.40 -39.65 -19.91
CA SER A 199 6.66 -40.81 -20.76
C SER A 199 5.57 -40.92 -21.83
N ALA A 200 5.67 -40.09 -22.88
CA ALA A 200 5.25 -40.39 -24.25
C ALA A 200 5.46 -39.15 -25.15
N GLU A 201 6.51 -39.16 -25.97
CA GLU A 201 6.60 -38.43 -27.25
C GLU A 201 6.00 -39.31 -28.38
N PRO A 202 5.71 -38.83 -29.63
CA PRO A 202 6.28 -37.64 -30.28
C PRO A 202 5.34 -36.73 -31.12
N ALA A 203 5.88 -35.53 -31.41
CA ALA A 203 5.75 -34.71 -32.62
C ALA A 203 4.38 -34.18 -33.11
N SER A 204 4.21 -32.86 -32.99
CA SER A 204 3.69 -31.97 -34.07
C SER A 204 4.18 -30.54 -33.85
N ALA A 205 4.74 -29.93 -34.89
CA ALA A 205 5.38 -28.62 -34.92
C ALA A 205 4.36 -27.44 -34.83
N PRO A 206 4.82 -26.17 -34.72
CA PRO A 206 4.11 -25.09 -34.05
C PRO A 206 3.12 -24.36 -34.96
N ASP A 207 1.91 -24.11 -34.47
CA ASP A 207 0.99 -23.18 -35.12
C ASP A 207 1.09 -21.81 -34.45
N SER A 208 1.62 -20.86 -35.22
CA SER A 208 1.71 -19.46 -34.87
C SER A 208 0.31 -18.84 -34.89
N GLN A 209 -0.19 -18.34 -33.76
CA GLN A 209 -1.32 -17.42 -33.77
C GLN A 209 -0.84 -15.98 -33.47
N PRO A 210 -1.19 -14.99 -34.32
CA PRO A 210 -0.73 -13.63 -34.17
C PRO A 210 -1.50 -12.89 -33.07
N VAL A 211 -0.75 -12.14 -32.28
CA VAL A 211 -1.23 -11.18 -31.28
C VAL A 211 -2.08 -10.10 -31.96
N PRO A 212 -3.35 -9.87 -31.56
CA PRO A 212 -4.08 -8.68 -32.00
C PRO A 212 -3.60 -7.43 -31.22
N PRO A 213 -3.44 -6.28 -31.90
CA PRO A 213 -2.92 -5.05 -31.31
C PRO A 213 -3.96 -4.36 -30.42
N PHE A 214 -3.47 -3.59 -29.46
CA PHE A 214 -4.20 -2.71 -28.55
C PHE A 214 -5.43 -2.02 -29.17
N PRO A 215 -6.57 -1.91 -28.47
CA PRO A 215 -7.64 -1.02 -28.90
C PRO A 215 -7.34 0.43 -28.53
N ASP A 216 -7.22 1.25 -29.58
CA ASP A 216 -7.09 2.70 -29.57
C ASP A 216 -8.23 3.40 -28.81
N HIS A 217 -7.85 4.49 -28.14
CA HIS A 217 -8.74 5.48 -27.57
C HIS A 217 -9.54 6.18 -28.67
N SER A 218 -10.82 5.84 -28.83
CA SER A 218 -11.80 6.68 -29.54
C SER A 218 -13.24 6.26 -29.21
N ARG A 219 -13.82 6.80 -28.14
CA ARG A 219 -15.28 6.83 -28.00
C ARG A 219 -15.72 8.20 -27.46
N PRO A 220 -16.46 9.01 -28.24
CA PRO A 220 -17.17 10.15 -27.67
C PRO A 220 -18.38 9.61 -26.90
N ALA A 221 -18.53 10.08 -25.67
CA ALA A 221 -19.68 9.82 -24.83
C ALA A 221 -20.91 10.54 -25.43
N ASN A 222 -21.91 9.78 -25.87
CA ASN A 222 -23.25 10.32 -26.07
C ASN A 222 -23.79 10.79 -24.71
N SER A 223 -24.10 12.07 -24.63
CA SER A 223 -25.00 12.68 -23.64
C SER A 223 -26.31 13.05 -24.37
N PRO A 224 -27.30 13.66 -23.71
CA PRO A 224 -28.15 13.16 -22.63
C PRO A 224 -29.64 13.20 -23.08
N ASP A 225 -30.55 12.54 -22.38
CA ASP A 225 -31.98 12.86 -22.52
C ASP A 225 -32.72 12.74 -21.19
N GLY A 226 -33.58 13.72 -20.92
CA GLY A 226 -34.42 13.77 -19.71
C GLY A 226 -34.35 15.07 -18.92
N ALA A 227 -34.68 16.21 -19.55
CA ALA A 227 -35.14 17.39 -18.83
C ALA A 227 -36.69 17.42 -18.83
N ASN A 228 -37.29 17.57 -17.65
CA ASN A 228 -38.51 18.35 -17.48
C ASN A 228 -38.71 18.71 -16.00
N GLU A 229 -38.44 19.98 -15.68
CA GLU A 229 -38.98 20.77 -14.56
C GLU A 229 -40.46 21.19 -14.87
N PRO A 230 -41.14 22.03 -14.07
CA PRO A 230 -41.49 21.96 -12.64
C PRO A 230 -43.02 22.18 -12.46
N SER A 231 -43.57 22.20 -11.23
CA SER A 231 -44.58 23.20 -10.78
C SER A 231 -45.23 22.86 -9.42
N VAL A 232 -45.41 23.95 -8.64
CA VAL A 232 -46.22 24.23 -7.42
C VAL A 232 -45.70 23.76 -6.07
#